data_AF-A0A418RHZ6-F1
#
_entry.id   AF-A0A418RHZ6-F1
#
_cell.length_a   1.000
_cell.length_b   1.000
_cell.length_c   1.000
_cell.angle_alpha   90.00
_cell.angle_beta   90.00
_cell.angle_gamma   90.00
#
_symmetry.space_group_name_H-M   'P 1'
#
loop_
_entity.id
_entity.type
_entity.pdbx_description
1 polymer ?
#
loop_
_entity_poly.entity_id
_entity_poly.type
_entity_poly.pdbx_seq_one_letter_code
_entity_poly.pdbx_strand_id
1 'polypeptide(L)'
;MTQKPIVLKELTPPIKVLFTGYLCTVGIGYMFALIQILFTHGMADGKFGLSVDDIVYSYYGNRSGTVLEQQLNGAMKENAPEQERFKIMEWVRSGADAYDYKDDGIEKIVQTRCVMCHNKDATSLPNFTTLEGLKPYTAQDTGATFASLTRVSHVHMFGISFIFMFVGLIFSFSETTTNQYKCIAIGMPYVFLVADILSWWLTKIDPVFAWLVILAGMGMATSFIFMWVISLLEMWLFTTVFVNRLDSSYLKWRDSSEPSAVDQLWSLAKTLPSKLRPLAVTATEQWSKHVWPLVRGLFKK
;
A
#
# COMPACT_ATOMS: atom_id res chain seq x y z
N MET A 1 27.16 -18.13 -33.00
CA MET A 1 26.11 -17.22 -33.49
C MET A 1 25.48 -16.56 -32.28
N THR A 2 25.87 -15.34 -31.93
CA THR A 2 25.20 -14.55 -30.89
C THR A 2 23.84 -14.14 -31.45
N GLN A 3 22.76 -14.70 -30.91
CA GLN A 3 21.40 -14.27 -31.25
C GLN A 3 21.28 -12.77 -30.97
N LYS A 4 20.81 -12.00 -31.95
CA LYS A 4 20.51 -10.58 -31.77
C LYS A 4 19.43 -10.49 -30.67
N PRO A 5 19.65 -9.71 -29.60
CA PRO A 5 18.66 -9.58 -28.54
C PRO A 5 17.38 -8.96 -29.09
N ILE A 6 16.23 -9.51 -28.70
CA ILE A 6 14.91 -8.95 -29.04
C ILE A 6 14.74 -7.67 -28.22
N VAL A 7 14.51 -6.54 -28.90
CA VAL A 7 14.36 -5.21 -28.29
C VAL A 7 12.99 -4.61 -28.59
N LEU A 8 12.44 -3.85 -27.64
CA LEU A 8 11.08 -3.28 -27.73
C LEU A 8 10.83 -2.48 -29.02
N LYS A 9 11.82 -1.70 -29.46
CA LYS A 9 11.72 -0.86 -30.66
C LYS A 9 11.59 -1.66 -31.96
N GLU A 10 12.15 -2.88 -32.01
CA GLU A 10 12.19 -3.76 -33.18
C GLU A 10 11.05 -4.80 -33.20
N LEU A 11 10.15 -4.79 -32.22
CA LEU A 11 9.02 -5.72 -32.16
C LEU A 11 8.06 -5.53 -33.34
N THR A 12 7.43 -6.63 -33.78
CA THR A 12 6.41 -6.58 -34.82
C THR A 12 5.17 -5.82 -34.34
N PRO A 13 4.42 -5.15 -35.24
CA PRO A 13 3.26 -4.36 -34.86
C PRO A 13 2.21 -5.10 -34.00
N PRO A 14 1.89 -6.38 -34.24
CA PRO A 14 0.94 -7.11 -33.39
C PRO A 14 1.40 -7.22 -31.93
N ILE A 15 2.70 -7.46 -31.69
CA ILE A 15 3.24 -7.56 -30.33
C ILE A 15 3.26 -6.17 -29.66
N LYS A 16 3.63 -5.12 -30.39
CA LYS A 16 3.57 -3.74 -29.87
C LYS A 16 2.16 -3.36 -29.45
N VAL A 17 1.14 -3.70 -30.25
CA VAL A 17 -0.27 -3.47 -29.91
C VAL A 17 -0.67 -4.27 -28.66
N LEU A 18 -0.28 -5.54 -28.56
CA LEU A 18 -0.56 -6.38 -27.39
C LEU A 18 0.05 -5.78 -26.10
N PHE A 19 1.34 -5.46 -26.12
CA PHE A 19 2.05 -4.91 -24.96
C PHE A 19 1.52 -3.54 -24.58
N THR A 20 1.25 -2.68 -25.56
CA THR A 20 0.68 -1.35 -25.32
C THR A 20 -0.73 -1.45 -24.75
N GLY A 21 -1.58 -2.31 -25.30
CA GLY A 21 -2.92 -2.56 -24.78
C GLY A 21 -2.89 -2.99 -23.32
N TYR A 22 -2.05 -3.97 -22.98
CA TYR A 22 -1.85 -4.40 -21.60
C TYR A 22 -1.37 -3.26 -20.69
N LEU A 23 -0.31 -2.53 -21.07
CA LEU A 23 0.23 -1.42 -20.27
C LEU A 23 -0.79 -0.29 -20.07
N CYS A 24 -1.59 0.04 -21.09
CA CYS A 24 -2.64 1.04 -20.98
C CYS A 24 -3.75 0.58 -20.03
N THR A 25 -4.22 -0.66 -20.14
CA THR A 25 -5.25 -1.20 -19.24
C THR A 25 -4.77 -1.24 -17.79
N VAL A 26 -3.53 -1.69 -17.55
CA VAL A 26 -2.94 -1.67 -16.20
C VAL A 26 -2.76 -0.25 -15.69
N GLY A 27 -2.33 0.69 -16.53
CA GLY A 27 -2.20 2.10 -16.16
C GLY A 27 -3.54 2.72 -15.73
N ILE A 28 -4.63 2.45 -16.46
CA ILE A 28 -5.98 2.85 -16.08
C ILE A 28 -6.39 2.17 -14.77
N GLY A 29 -6.18 0.86 -14.64
CA GLY A 29 -6.46 0.11 -13.42
C GLY A 29 -5.74 0.68 -12.19
N TYR A 30 -4.49 1.12 -12.36
CA TYR A 30 -3.72 1.79 -11.31
C TYR A 30 -4.37 3.10 -10.86
N MET A 31 -4.91 3.90 -11.78
CA MET A 31 -5.68 5.12 -11.43
C MET A 31 -6.94 4.80 -10.64
N PHE A 32 -7.70 3.78 -11.05
CA PHE A 32 -8.87 3.33 -10.30
C PHE A 32 -8.50 2.78 -8.91
N ALA A 33 -7.35 2.13 -8.77
CA ALA A 33 -6.85 1.69 -7.47
C ALA A 33 -6.55 2.89 -6.54
N LEU A 34 -5.93 3.96 -7.04
CA LEU A 34 -5.71 5.18 -6.24
C LEU A 34 -7.03 5.83 -5.81
N ILE A 35 -8.00 5.90 -6.72
CA ILE A 35 -9.35 6.39 -6.42
C ILE A 35 -10.02 5.53 -5.35
N GLN A 36 -9.91 4.20 -5.47
CA GLN A 36 -10.44 3.27 -4.47
C GLN A 36 -9.81 3.49 -3.10
N ILE A 37 -8.48 3.68 -3.03
CA ILE A 37 -7.78 3.97 -1.77
C ILE A 37 -8.30 5.27 -1.16
N LEU A 38 -8.45 6.31 -1.95
CA LEU A 38 -8.98 7.60 -1.49
C LEU A 38 -10.40 7.46 -0.93
N PHE A 39 -11.29 6.70 -1.58
CA PHE A 39 -12.66 6.51 -1.09
C PHE A 39 -12.76 5.51 0.08
N THR A 40 -11.84 4.56 0.18
CA THR A 40 -11.89 3.52 1.23
C THR A 40 -11.24 4.01 2.53
N HIS A 41 -10.14 4.74 2.41
CA HIS A 41 -9.31 5.14 3.55
C HIS A 41 -9.30 6.65 3.77
N GLY A 42 -9.48 7.45 2.73
CA GLY A 42 -9.21 8.89 2.76
C GLY A 42 -10.24 9.79 3.43
N MET A 43 -11.08 9.20 4.28
CA MET A 43 -12.06 9.87 5.15
C MET A 43 -12.07 9.24 6.55
N ALA A 44 -11.09 8.39 6.87
CA ALA A 44 -11.05 7.65 8.14
C ALA A 44 -10.71 8.55 9.33
N ASP A 45 -9.97 9.64 9.11
CA ASP A 45 -9.69 10.70 10.08
C ASP A 45 -10.73 11.83 10.09
N GLY A 46 -11.74 11.76 9.22
CA GLY A 46 -12.80 12.76 9.08
C GLY A 46 -12.46 13.96 8.19
N LYS A 47 -11.29 13.96 7.54
CA LYS A 47 -10.87 14.94 6.53
C LYS A 47 -10.70 14.23 5.19
N PHE A 48 -11.01 14.95 4.12
CA PHE A 48 -10.76 14.42 2.77
C PHE A 48 -9.27 14.49 2.46
N GLY A 49 -8.64 13.34 2.20
CA GLY A 49 -7.22 13.25 1.88
C GLY A 49 -6.67 11.85 2.08
N LEU A 50 -5.35 11.68 2.03
CA LEU A 50 -4.70 10.46 2.52
C LEU A 50 -3.64 10.89 3.53
N SER A 51 -3.98 10.80 4.81
CA SER A 51 -3.09 11.08 5.93
C SER A 51 -2.50 9.80 6.51
N VAL A 52 -1.48 9.94 7.35
CA VAL A 52 -0.96 8.81 8.13
C VAL A 52 -2.03 8.32 9.12
N ASP A 53 -2.82 9.24 9.66
CA ASP A 53 -3.88 8.93 10.61
C ASP A 53 -4.99 8.10 9.96
N ASP A 54 -5.31 8.33 8.68
CA ASP A 54 -6.26 7.51 7.92
C ASP A 54 -5.84 6.03 7.88
N ILE A 55 -4.54 5.77 7.67
CA ILE A 55 -3.97 4.42 7.64
C ILE A 55 -4.01 3.81 9.04
N VAL A 56 -3.61 4.58 10.07
CA VAL A 56 -3.67 4.13 11.47
C VAL A 56 -5.10 3.76 11.84
N TYR A 57 -6.07 4.62 11.59
CA TYR A 57 -7.47 4.38 11.88
C TYR A 57 -8.05 3.20 11.09
N SER A 58 -7.62 2.99 9.85
CA SER A 58 -8.07 1.86 9.04
C SER A 58 -7.54 0.51 9.55
N TYR A 59 -6.27 0.44 9.97
CA TYR A 59 -5.62 -0.84 10.34
C TYR A 59 -5.54 -1.07 11.84
N TYR A 60 -5.06 -0.10 12.61
CA TYR A 60 -4.92 -0.17 14.07
C TYR A 60 -6.23 0.10 14.83
N GLY A 61 -7.08 0.96 14.24
CA GLY A 61 -8.32 1.44 14.83
C GLY A 61 -8.14 2.61 15.79
N ASN A 62 -9.22 3.36 16.04
CA ASN A 62 -9.26 4.37 17.09
C ASN A 62 -9.60 3.73 18.44
N ARG A 63 -8.56 3.41 19.22
CA ARG A 63 -8.71 2.83 20.57
C ARG A 63 -9.36 3.76 21.59
N SER A 64 -9.51 5.05 21.29
CA SER A 64 -10.16 6.02 22.16
C SER A 64 -11.66 6.14 21.92
N GLY A 65 -12.19 5.51 20.86
CA GLY A 65 -13.60 5.58 20.48
C GLY A 65 -14.16 4.23 20.01
N THR A 66 -15.35 4.28 19.45
CA THR A 66 -16.07 3.11 18.95
C THR A 66 -16.15 3.11 17.42
N VAL A 67 -16.47 1.95 16.83
CA VAL A 67 -16.62 1.85 15.36
C VAL A 67 -17.71 2.81 14.87
N LEU A 68 -18.84 2.88 15.57
CA LEU A 68 -19.94 3.76 15.21
C LEU A 68 -19.54 5.24 15.30
N GLU A 69 -18.84 5.63 16.37
CA GLU A 69 -18.35 6.99 16.56
C GLU A 69 -17.34 7.41 15.48
N GLN A 70 -16.44 6.52 15.10
CA GLN A 70 -15.47 6.77 14.04
C GLN A 70 -16.19 6.97 12.69
N GLN A 71 -17.18 6.13 12.36
CA GLN A 71 -17.95 6.28 11.13
C GLN A 71 -18.75 7.60 11.11
N LEU A 72 -19.36 7.99 12.23
CA LEU A 72 -20.11 9.25 12.34
C LEU A 72 -19.23 10.51 12.28
N ASN A 73 -17.94 10.40 12.60
CA ASN A 73 -16.98 11.49 12.40
C ASN A 73 -16.26 11.44 11.04
N GLY A 74 -16.31 10.29 10.37
CA GLY A 74 -15.67 10.01 9.08
C GLY A 74 -16.66 9.90 7.93
N ALA A 75 -16.68 8.72 7.29
CA ALA A 75 -17.44 8.48 6.05
C ALA A 75 -18.96 8.69 6.17
N MET A 76 -19.54 8.55 7.36
CA MET A 76 -20.98 8.74 7.60
C MET A 76 -21.34 10.12 8.16
N LYS A 77 -20.36 11.01 8.30
CA LYS A 77 -20.57 12.35 8.87
C LYS A 77 -21.70 13.10 8.17
N GLU A 78 -21.69 13.17 6.85
CA GLU A 78 -22.69 13.95 6.09
C GLU A 78 -24.09 13.30 6.05
N ASN A 79 -24.25 12.09 6.58
CA ASN A 79 -25.52 11.36 6.56
C ASN A 79 -26.43 11.66 7.76
N ALA A 80 -25.95 12.42 8.75
CA ALA A 80 -26.76 12.85 9.89
C ALA A 80 -26.36 14.27 10.35
N PRO A 81 -27.32 15.11 10.77
CA PRO A 81 -27.05 16.41 11.37
C PRO A 81 -26.15 16.29 12.60
N GLU A 82 -25.33 17.30 12.84
CA GLU A 82 -24.35 17.32 13.93
C GLU A 82 -24.97 16.99 15.30
N GLN A 83 -26.14 17.57 15.62
CA GLN A 83 -26.86 17.29 16.87
C GLN A 83 -27.29 15.82 17.02
N GLU A 84 -27.79 15.20 15.94
CA GLU A 84 -28.22 13.80 15.93
C GLU A 84 -27.00 12.86 16.08
N ARG A 85 -25.88 13.18 15.42
CA ARG A 85 -24.63 12.43 15.57
C ARG A 85 -24.09 12.49 17.00
N PHE A 86 -24.06 13.68 17.60
CA PHE A 86 -23.58 13.86 18.96
C PHE A 86 -24.38 13.04 19.97
N LYS A 87 -25.71 13.01 19.83
CA LYS A 87 -26.56 12.15 20.67
C LYS A 87 -26.21 10.67 20.55
N ILE A 88 -26.00 10.18 19.33
CA ILE A 88 -25.59 8.77 19.13
C ILE A 88 -24.23 8.53 19.77
N MET A 89 -23.26 9.42 19.57
CA MET A 89 -21.91 9.26 20.13
C MET A 89 -21.92 9.30 21.67
N GLU A 90 -22.73 10.17 22.28
CA GLU A 90 -22.91 10.23 23.72
C GLU A 90 -23.52 8.94 24.27
N TRP A 91 -24.61 8.45 23.67
CA TRP A 91 -25.22 7.16 24.04
C TRP A 91 -24.21 6.00 23.97
N VAL A 92 -23.40 5.96 22.92
CA VAL A 92 -22.36 4.92 22.78
C VAL A 92 -21.29 5.03 23.87
N ARG A 93 -20.82 6.25 24.17
CA ARG A 93 -19.83 6.49 25.23
C ARG A 93 -20.38 6.16 26.62
N SER A 94 -21.69 6.28 26.83
CA SER A 94 -22.39 5.90 28.07
C SER A 94 -22.60 4.40 28.24
N GLY A 95 -22.13 3.56 27.30
CA GLY A 95 -22.19 2.10 27.39
C GLY A 95 -23.24 1.44 26.49
N ALA A 96 -23.91 2.22 25.63
CA ALA A 96 -24.87 1.75 24.65
C ALA A 96 -26.00 0.88 25.23
N ASP A 97 -26.60 1.33 26.34
CA ASP A 97 -27.70 0.62 27.00
C ASP A 97 -28.99 0.61 26.15
N ALA A 98 -29.74 -0.50 26.24
CA ALA A 98 -30.95 -0.71 25.44
C ALA A 98 -32.15 0.13 25.92
N TYR A 99 -32.17 0.54 27.19
CA TYR A 99 -33.18 1.41 27.76
C TYR A 99 -33.01 2.83 27.20
N ASP A 100 -31.81 3.39 27.36
CA ASP A 100 -31.44 4.73 26.88
C ASP A 100 -31.59 4.83 25.35
N TYR A 101 -31.31 3.74 24.61
CA TYR A 101 -31.50 3.67 23.17
C TYR A 101 -32.93 4.05 22.74
N LYS A 102 -33.94 3.69 23.53
CA LYS A 102 -35.35 4.01 23.27
C LYS A 102 -35.76 5.33 23.90
N ASP A 103 -35.38 5.56 25.15
CA ASP A 103 -35.81 6.71 25.94
C ASP A 103 -35.24 8.02 25.38
N ASP A 104 -33.96 8.03 25.00
CA ASP A 104 -33.27 9.21 24.45
C ASP A 104 -33.60 9.47 22.96
N GLY A 105 -34.43 8.62 22.35
CA GLY A 105 -34.87 8.73 20.96
C GLY A 105 -33.80 8.33 19.93
N ILE A 106 -32.73 7.64 20.35
CA ILE A 106 -31.66 7.15 19.45
C ILE A 106 -32.23 6.17 18.43
N GLU A 107 -33.14 5.28 18.86
CA GLU A 107 -33.85 4.35 17.97
C GLU A 107 -34.52 5.09 16.80
N LYS A 108 -35.17 6.22 17.07
CA LYS A 108 -35.83 7.01 16.04
C LYS A 108 -34.83 7.60 15.04
N ILE A 109 -33.68 8.08 15.52
CA ILE A 109 -32.61 8.61 14.66
C ILE A 109 -32.06 7.48 13.76
N VAL A 110 -31.71 6.34 14.33
CA VAL A 110 -31.16 5.18 13.60
C VAL A 110 -32.15 4.68 12.55
N GLN A 111 -33.43 4.54 12.90
CA GLN A 111 -34.48 4.11 11.97
C GLN A 111 -34.69 5.12 10.83
N THR A 112 -34.59 6.42 11.10
CA THR A 112 -34.83 7.46 10.10
C THR A 112 -33.64 7.67 9.17
N ARG A 113 -32.41 7.58 9.69
CA ARG A 113 -31.19 7.98 8.96
C ARG A 113 -30.34 6.81 8.50
N CYS A 114 -30.24 5.76 9.30
CA CYS A 114 -29.29 4.68 9.06
C CYS A 114 -29.95 3.50 8.34
N VAL A 115 -31.14 3.09 8.80
CA VAL A 115 -31.85 1.89 8.28
C VAL A 115 -32.25 2.02 6.81
N MET A 116 -32.32 3.23 6.26
CA MET A 116 -32.54 3.43 4.82
C MET A 116 -31.49 2.69 3.95
N CYS A 117 -30.24 2.60 4.41
CA CYS A 117 -29.16 1.87 3.76
C CYS A 117 -28.73 0.62 4.55
N HIS A 118 -28.81 0.67 5.88
CA HIS A 118 -28.42 -0.41 6.81
C HIS A 118 -29.63 -1.28 7.20
N ASN A 119 -30.24 -1.94 6.22
CA ASN A 119 -31.37 -2.84 6.43
C ASN A 119 -31.03 -4.28 6.04
N LYS A 120 -31.99 -5.18 6.27
CA LYS A 120 -31.91 -6.62 5.96
C LYS A 120 -31.65 -6.94 4.49
N ASP A 121 -32.02 -6.04 3.58
CA ASP A 121 -31.91 -6.25 2.13
C ASP A 121 -30.54 -5.76 1.59
N ALA A 122 -29.75 -5.07 2.42
CA ALA A 122 -28.42 -4.62 2.07
C ALA A 122 -27.42 -5.79 2.04
N THR A 123 -26.82 -6.04 0.88
CA THR A 123 -25.89 -7.17 0.68
C THR A 123 -24.48 -6.91 1.26
N SER A 124 -24.04 -5.65 1.27
CA SER A 124 -22.67 -5.26 1.64
C SER A 124 -22.59 -4.37 2.87
N LEU A 125 -23.72 -4.05 3.51
CA LEU A 125 -23.79 -3.18 4.68
C LEU A 125 -24.35 -3.95 5.89
N PRO A 126 -23.93 -3.61 7.12
CA PRO A 126 -24.51 -4.21 8.30
C PRO A 126 -25.96 -3.77 8.49
N ASN A 127 -26.77 -4.67 9.05
CA ASN A 127 -28.18 -4.42 9.31
C ASN A 127 -28.39 -3.77 10.69
N PHE A 128 -28.99 -2.59 10.73
CA PHE A 128 -29.30 -1.84 11.94
C PHE A 128 -30.80 -1.78 12.25
N THR A 129 -31.63 -2.61 11.60
CA THR A 129 -33.07 -2.69 11.93
C THR A 129 -33.32 -3.11 13.37
N THR A 130 -32.38 -3.85 13.98
CA THR A 130 -32.45 -4.31 15.36
C THR A 130 -31.23 -3.82 16.15
N LEU A 131 -31.42 -3.57 17.45
CA LEU A 131 -30.32 -3.17 18.34
C LEU A 131 -29.20 -4.22 18.39
N GLU A 132 -29.53 -5.50 18.27
CA GLU A 132 -28.56 -6.61 18.21
C GLU A 132 -27.58 -6.47 17.04
N GLY A 133 -28.06 -5.98 15.89
CA GLY A 133 -27.21 -5.74 14.72
C GLY A 133 -26.32 -4.49 14.87
N LEU A 134 -26.75 -3.51 15.66
CA LEU A 134 -26.01 -2.28 15.93
C LEU A 134 -24.96 -2.44 17.04
N LYS A 135 -25.25 -3.27 18.06
CA LYS A 135 -24.41 -3.45 19.27
C LYS A 135 -22.94 -3.83 18.99
N PRO A 136 -22.59 -4.65 17.99
CA PRO A 136 -21.19 -4.90 17.66
C PRO A 136 -20.40 -3.64 17.27
N TYR A 137 -21.06 -2.61 16.76
CA TYR A 137 -20.46 -1.36 16.30
C TYR A 137 -20.33 -0.31 17.40
N THR A 138 -20.93 -0.56 18.57
CA THR A 138 -20.71 0.27 19.77
C THR A 138 -19.49 -0.21 20.57
N ALA A 139 -18.83 -1.29 20.14
CA ALA A 139 -17.56 -1.72 20.69
C ALA A 139 -16.41 -0.81 20.25
N GLN A 140 -15.31 -0.86 20.99
CA GLN A 140 -14.08 -0.14 20.70
C GLN A 140 -13.62 -0.43 19.26
N ASP A 141 -13.24 0.62 18.53
CA ASP A 141 -12.70 0.44 17.19
C ASP A 141 -11.30 -0.18 17.26
N THR A 142 -11.19 -1.37 16.68
CA THR A 142 -9.90 -2.06 16.57
C THR A 142 -9.31 -1.97 15.16
N GLY A 143 -9.98 -1.34 14.20
CA GLY A 143 -9.59 -1.29 12.79
C GLY A 143 -9.83 -2.63 12.08
N ALA A 144 -9.10 -2.86 10.99
CA ALA A 144 -9.26 -4.04 10.13
C ALA A 144 -9.28 -5.37 10.89
N THR A 145 -10.24 -6.24 10.58
CA THR A 145 -10.33 -7.57 11.19
C THR A 145 -9.26 -8.52 10.61
N PHE A 146 -8.84 -9.53 11.39
CA PHE A 146 -7.89 -10.54 10.90
C PHE A 146 -8.37 -11.28 9.65
N ALA A 147 -9.68 -11.56 9.55
CA ALA A 147 -10.28 -12.20 8.40
C ALA A 147 -10.22 -11.29 7.15
N SER A 148 -10.54 -10.01 7.30
CA SER A 148 -10.40 -9.02 6.22
C SER A 148 -8.95 -8.90 5.78
N LEU A 149 -8.04 -8.72 6.74
CA LEU A 149 -6.62 -8.54 6.47
C LEU A 149 -6.01 -9.75 5.76
N THR A 150 -6.37 -10.98 6.16
CA THR A 150 -5.94 -12.21 5.49
C THR A 150 -6.44 -12.28 4.06
N ARG A 151 -7.73 -11.97 3.83
CA ARG A 151 -8.33 -11.96 2.49
C ARG A 151 -7.65 -10.94 1.58
N VAL A 152 -7.52 -9.70 2.03
CA VAL A 152 -6.92 -8.61 1.25
C VAL A 152 -5.46 -8.89 0.96
N SER A 153 -4.69 -9.37 1.96
CA SER A 153 -3.30 -9.82 1.79
C SER A 153 -3.16 -10.88 0.69
N HIS A 154 -4.02 -11.91 0.73
CA HIS A 154 -3.99 -13.00 -0.27
C HIS A 154 -4.24 -12.49 -1.70
N VAL A 155 -5.30 -11.70 -1.88
CA VAL A 155 -5.69 -11.16 -3.19
C VAL A 155 -4.62 -10.20 -3.74
N HIS A 156 -4.08 -9.31 -2.90
CA HIS A 156 -3.07 -8.33 -3.33
C HIS A 156 -1.73 -9.02 -3.64
N MET A 157 -1.28 -9.94 -2.79
CA MET A 157 -0.01 -10.63 -3.01
C MET A 157 0.00 -11.39 -4.34
N PHE A 158 -1.09 -12.10 -4.66
CA PHE A 158 -1.20 -12.84 -5.92
C PHE A 158 -1.41 -11.89 -7.10
N GLY A 159 -2.43 -11.04 -7.03
CA GLY A 159 -2.84 -10.17 -8.15
C GLY A 159 -1.74 -9.19 -8.57
N ILE A 160 -1.13 -8.49 -7.61
CA ILE A 160 -0.08 -7.50 -7.90
C ILE A 160 1.19 -8.17 -8.42
N SER A 161 1.51 -9.39 -7.96
CA SER A 161 2.65 -10.16 -8.50
C SER A 161 2.50 -10.48 -9.98
N PHE A 162 1.30 -10.83 -10.47
CA PHE A 162 1.09 -11.02 -11.91
C PHE A 162 1.25 -9.73 -12.69
N ILE A 163 0.75 -8.61 -12.17
CA ILE A 163 0.90 -7.31 -12.81
C ILE A 163 2.40 -6.99 -12.99
N PHE A 164 3.18 -7.07 -11.92
CA PHE A 164 4.62 -6.80 -12.01
C PHE A 164 5.40 -7.84 -12.81
N MET A 165 4.95 -9.09 -12.86
CA MET A 165 5.57 -10.10 -13.72
C MET A 165 5.42 -9.72 -15.20
N PHE A 166 4.23 -9.34 -15.66
CA PHE A 166 4.01 -8.99 -17.07
C PHE A 166 4.61 -7.62 -17.42
N VAL A 167 4.46 -6.61 -16.56
CA VAL A 167 5.11 -5.30 -16.76
C VAL A 167 6.63 -5.46 -16.78
N GLY A 168 7.20 -6.21 -15.83
CA GLY A 168 8.63 -6.50 -15.77
C GLY A 168 9.14 -7.32 -16.96
N LEU A 169 8.34 -8.27 -17.45
CA LEU A 169 8.66 -9.03 -18.65
C LEU A 169 8.73 -8.11 -19.88
N ILE A 170 7.74 -7.25 -20.10
CA ILE A 170 7.75 -6.29 -21.21
C ILE A 170 8.98 -5.37 -21.08
N PHE A 171 9.20 -4.82 -19.89
CA PHE A 171 10.33 -3.94 -19.62
C PHE A 171 11.70 -4.62 -19.77
N SER A 172 11.80 -5.94 -19.57
CA SER A 172 13.05 -6.68 -19.75
C SER A 172 13.62 -6.57 -21.18
N PHE A 173 12.74 -6.40 -22.17
CA PHE A 173 13.08 -6.18 -23.59
C PHE A 173 13.53 -4.74 -23.89
N SER A 174 13.55 -3.84 -22.89
CA SER A 174 14.01 -2.46 -23.12
C SER A 174 15.50 -2.41 -23.47
N GLU A 175 15.95 -1.52 -24.34
CA GLU A 175 17.37 -1.40 -24.70
C GLU A 175 18.06 -0.21 -24.05
N THR A 176 17.31 0.85 -23.75
CA THR A 176 17.83 2.12 -23.22
C THR A 176 18.38 1.95 -21.80
N THR A 177 17.87 0.95 -21.06
CA THR A 177 18.23 0.71 -19.67
C THR A 177 19.32 -0.34 -19.54
N THR A 178 20.36 -0.07 -18.73
CA THR A 178 21.41 -1.06 -18.44
C THR A 178 20.86 -2.26 -17.66
N ASN A 179 21.50 -3.43 -17.78
CA ASN A 179 21.03 -4.65 -17.13
C ASN A 179 20.90 -4.53 -15.60
N GLN A 180 21.76 -3.73 -14.95
CA GLN A 180 21.69 -3.49 -13.51
C GLN A 180 20.37 -2.80 -13.12
N TYR A 181 20.03 -1.69 -13.80
CA TYR A 181 18.79 -0.96 -13.54
C TYR A 181 17.56 -1.79 -13.90
N LYS A 182 17.65 -2.66 -14.91
CA LYS A 182 16.58 -3.63 -15.19
C LYS A 182 16.35 -4.58 -14.04
N CYS A 183 17.40 -5.21 -13.52
CA CYS A 183 17.29 -6.12 -12.38
C CYS A 183 16.72 -5.42 -11.15
N ILE A 184 17.15 -4.19 -10.86
CA ILE A 184 16.63 -3.40 -9.74
C ILE A 184 15.16 -3.07 -9.96
N ALA A 185 14.80 -2.50 -11.10
CA ALA A 185 13.43 -2.11 -11.39
C ALA A 185 12.48 -3.31 -11.36
N ILE A 186 12.87 -4.46 -11.94
CA ILE A 186 12.05 -5.67 -11.94
C ILE A 186 11.96 -6.28 -10.54
N GLY A 187 13.05 -6.31 -9.76
CA GLY A 187 13.07 -6.93 -8.43
C GLY A 187 12.41 -6.10 -7.33
N MET A 188 12.53 -4.77 -7.42
CA MET A 188 12.08 -3.81 -6.40
C MET A 188 10.59 -3.97 -6.02
N PRO A 189 9.62 -4.07 -6.97
CA PRO A 189 8.21 -4.23 -6.65
C PRO A 189 7.91 -5.43 -5.76
N TYR A 190 8.60 -6.56 -5.93
CA TYR A 190 8.33 -7.75 -5.13
C TYR A 190 8.78 -7.57 -3.69
N VAL A 191 9.92 -6.91 -3.47
CA VAL A 191 10.41 -6.59 -2.13
C VAL A 191 9.44 -5.64 -1.44
N PHE A 192 9.02 -4.58 -2.14
CA PHE A 192 8.09 -3.61 -1.58
C PHE A 192 6.66 -4.14 -1.43
N LEU A 193 6.21 -5.08 -2.27
CA LEU A 193 4.93 -5.76 -2.11
C LEU A 193 4.88 -6.57 -0.81
N VAL A 194 5.94 -7.33 -0.54
CA VAL A 194 6.04 -8.07 0.73
C VAL A 194 6.10 -7.09 1.91
N ALA A 195 6.90 -6.03 1.80
CA ALA A 195 7.00 -5.01 2.84
C ALA A 195 5.65 -4.30 3.10
N ASP A 196 4.89 -3.97 2.05
CA ASP A 196 3.58 -3.33 2.13
C ASP A 196 2.58 -4.22 2.86
N ILE A 197 2.43 -5.49 2.44
CA ILE A 197 1.51 -6.41 3.10
C ILE A 197 1.91 -6.61 4.57
N LEU A 198 3.19 -6.83 4.86
CA LEU A 198 3.67 -6.97 6.24
C LEU A 198 3.40 -5.69 7.06
N SER A 199 3.54 -4.52 6.45
CA SER A 199 3.30 -3.25 7.12
C SER A 199 1.85 -3.08 7.56
N TRP A 200 0.86 -3.63 6.85
CA TRP A 200 -0.54 -3.62 7.29
C TRP A 200 -0.74 -4.43 8.57
N TRP A 201 -0.12 -5.62 8.63
CA TRP A 201 -0.13 -6.48 9.83
C TRP A 201 0.61 -5.84 11.01
N LEU A 202 1.72 -5.17 10.75
CA LEU A 202 2.46 -4.45 11.78
C LEU A 202 1.68 -3.23 12.28
N THR A 203 1.03 -2.48 11.37
CA THR A 203 0.21 -1.31 11.72
C THR A 203 -0.97 -1.71 12.61
N LYS A 204 -1.55 -2.90 12.39
CA LYS A 204 -2.59 -3.47 13.26
C LYS A 204 -2.12 -3.64 14.72
N ILE A 205 -0.83 -3.84 14.96
CA ILE A 205 -0.23 -4.06 16.28
C ILE A 205 0.29 -2.74 16.87
N ASP A 206 0.94 -1.91 16.06
CA ASP A 206 1.51 -0.63 16.46
C ASP A 206 1.32 0.42 15.33
N PRO A 207 0.70 1.58 15.62
CA PRO A 207 0.39 2.59 14.62
C PRO A 207 1.62 3.20 13.92
N VAL A 208 2.83 3.13 14.49
CA VAL A 208 4.05 3.70 13.90
C VAL A 208 4.35 3.10 12.52
N PHE A 209 3.96 1.84 12.29
CA PHE A 209 4.21 1.17 11.02
C PHE A 209 3.35 1.68 9.85
N ALA A 210 2.39 2.59 10.09
CA ALA A 210 1.66 3.26 9.01
C ALA A 210 2.59 3.99 8.02
N TRP A 211 3.72 4.51 8.49
CA TRP A 211 4.74 5.10 7.61
C TRP A 211 5.38 4.08 6.67
N LEU A 212 5.53 2.84 7.12
CA LEU A 212 6.08 1.76 6.30
C LEU A 212 5.13 1.42 5.13
N VAL A 213 3.81 1.49 5.35
CA VAL A 213 2.78 1.33 4.30
C VAL A 213 3.01 2.36 3.18
N ILE A 214 3.15 3.64 3.56
CA ILE A 214 3.36 4.73 2.59
C ILE A 214 4.65 4.52 1.81
N LEU A 215 5.77 4.26 2.51
CA LEU A 215 7.06 4.06 1.87
C LEU A 215 7.05 2.85 0.93
N ALA A 216 6.38 1.77 1.31
CA ALA A 216 6.30 0.58 0.49
C ALA A 216 5.43 0.79 -0.76
N GLY A 217 4.28 1.45 -0.62
CA GLY A 217 3.45 1.87 -1.73
C GLY A 217 4.19 2.79 -2.71
N MET A 218 4.92 3.80 -2.20
CA MET A 218 5.73 4.70 -3.03
C MET A 218 6.85 3.96 -3.78
N GLY A 219 7.49 2.99 -3.14
CA GLY A 219 8.52 2.16 -3.76
C GLY A 219 7.98 1.35 -4.94
N MET A 220 6.82 0.70 -4.75
CA MET A 220 6.13 0.00 -5.84
C MET A 220 5.70 0.93 -6.97
N ALA A 221 5.09 2.08 -6.63
CA ALA A 221 4.65 3.08 -7.59
C ALA A 221 5.80 3.59 -8.46
N THR A 222 6.94 3.89 -7.84
CA THR A 222 8.12 4.40 -8.54
C THR A 222 8.64 3.38 -9.56
N SER A 223 8.77 2.11 -9.15
CA SER A 223 9.20 1.06 -10.07
C SER A 223 8.19 0.83 -11.19
N PHE A 224 6.88 0.79 -10.87
CA PHE A 224 5.84 0.66 -11.86
C PHE A 224 5.92 1.77 -12.92
N ILE A 225 5.93 3.03 -12.50
CA ILE A 225 5.98 4.19 -13.39
C ILE A 225 7.23 4.14 -14.26
N PHE A 226 8.39 3.84 -13.67
CA PHE A 226 9.64 3.73 -14.43
C PHE A 226 9.55 2.67 -15.54
N MET A 227 9.15 1.43 -15.20
CA MET A 227 9.02 0.35 -16.18
C MET A 227 7.95 0.65 -17.23
N TRP A 228 6.82 1.23 -16.81
CA TRP A 228 5.69 1.57 -17.66
C TRP A 228 6.05 2.66 -18.68
N VAL A 229 6.63 3.78 -18.22
CA VAL A 229 7.03 4.89 -19.09
C VAL A 229 8.07 4.42 -20.11
N ILE A 230 9.16 3.80 -19.66
CA ILE A 230 10.24 3.40 -20.57
C ILE A 230 9.73 2.39 -21.62
N SER A 231 8.87 1.45 -21.23
CA SER A 231 8.33 0.48 -22.17
C SER A 231 7.48 1.13 -23.26
N LEU A 232 6.63 2.10 -22.91
CA LEU A 232 5.80 2.83 -23.87
C LEU A 232 6.64 3.74 -24.78
N LEU A 233 7.61 4.47 -24.20
CA LEU A 233 8.50 5.33 -24.96
C LEU A 233 9.33 4.52 -25.97
N GLU A 234 9.88 3.37 -25.59
CA GLU A 234 10.69 2.52 -26.48
C GLU A 234 9.92 1.85 -27.59
N MET A 235 8.66 1.50 -27.37
CA MET A 235 7.85 0.91 -28.44
C MET A 235 7.48 1.92 -29.53
N TRP A 236 7.23 3.19 -29.17
CA TRP A 236 6.57 4.17 -30.05
C TRP A 236 7.35 5.45 -30.35
N LEU A 237 8.15 5.97 -29.41
CA LEU A 237 8.75 7.31 -29.51
C LEU A 237 10.26 7.28 -29.78
N PHE A 238 10.98 6.27 -29.32
CA PHE A 238 12.37 6.03 -29.74
C PHE A 238 12.37 5.51 -31.18
N THR A 239 12.22 6.44 -32.12
CA THR A 239 12.36 6.16 -33.55
C THR A 239 13.78 5.69 -33.84
N THR A 240 13.91 4.68 -34.70
CA THR A 240 15.12 4.48 -35.51
C THR A 240 15.28 5.69 -36.43
N VAL A 241 15.73 6.83 -35.90
CA VAL A 241 16.22 7.92 -36.72
C VAL A 241 17.50 7.40 -37.38
N PHE A 242 17.46 7.35 -38.71
CA PHE A 242 18.58 7.09 -39.60
C PHE A 242 19.91 7.56 -38.99
N VAL A 243 20.89 6.65 -38.94
CA VAL A 243 22.26 6.90 -38.50
C VAL A 243 22.76 8.24 -39.05
N ASN A 244 22.90 9.24 -38.18
CA ASN A 244 23.63 10.46 -38.48
C ASN A 244 24.42 10.91 -37.25
N ARG A 245 25.66 10.39 -37.19
CA ARG A 245 26.92 10.91 -36.62
C ARG A 245 26.97 11.52 -35.19
N LEU A 246 25.87 11.97 -34.59
CA LEU A 246 25.83 12.54 -33.23
C LEU A 246 25.62 11.49 -32.12
N ASP A 247 25.14 10.29 -32.45
CA ASP A 247 24.84 9.21 -31.49
C ASP A 247 26.07 8.36 -31.09
N SER A 248 27.23 8.59 -31.71
CA SER A 248 28.47 7.86 -31.34
C SER A 248 28.93 8.19 -29.91
N SER A 249 28.60 9.37 -29.39
CA SER A 249 29.00 9.82 -28.05
C SER A 249 28.14 9.19 -26.95
N TYR A 250 26.83 9.02 -27.18
CA TYR A 250 25.91 8.43 -26.22
C TYR A 250 26.13 6.92 -26.09
N LEU A 251 26.32 6.20 -27.20
CA LEU A 251 26.69 4.78 -27.17
C LEU A 251 28.06 4.56 -26.52
N LYS A 252 29.05 5.45 -26.77
CA LYS A 252 30.34 5.41 -26.07
C LYS A 252 30.24 5.69 -24.58
N TRP A 253 29.31 6.52 -24.14
CA TRP A 253 29.06 6.79 -22.72
C TRP A 253 28.32 5.60 -22.05
N ARG A 254 27.31 5.02 -22.71
CA ARG A 254 26.59 3.83 -22.25
C ARG A 254 27.50 2.60 -22.13
N ASP A 255 28.39 2.41 -23.11
CA ASP A 255 29.37 1.32 -23.15
C ASP A 255 30.71 1.70 -22.47
N SER A 256 30.77 2.88 -21.82
CA SER A 256 31.96 3.26 -21.07
C SER A 256 32.07 2.38 -19.82
N SER A 257 33.28 1.88 -19.57
CA SER A 257 33.61 1.02 -18.44
C SER A 257 33.85 1.82 -17.14
N GLU A 258 33.54 3.11 -17.14
CA GLU A 258 33.70 3.96 -15.96
C GLU A 258 32.54 3.75 -14.98
N PRO A 259 32.82 3.51 -13.69
CA PRO A 259 31.79 3.24 -12.71
C PRO A 259 30.88 4.46 -12.53
N SER A 260 29.57 4.26 -12.70
CA SER A 260 28.56 5.28 -12.45
C SER A 260 28.63 5.76 -10.99
N ALA A 261 28.14 6.97 -10.69
CA ALA A 261 27.94 7.42 -9.30
C ALA A 261 27.14 6.40 -8.46
N VAL A 262 26.27 5.62 -9.13
CA VAL A 262 25.52 4.52 -8.51
C VAL A 262 26.37 3.28 -8.26
N ASP A 263 27.33 2.94 -9.13
CA ASP A 263 28.31 1.87 -8.87
C ASP A 263 29.24 2.26 -7.70
N GLN A 264 29.60 3.53 -7.61
CA GLN A 264 30.36 4.06 -6.47
C GLN A 264 29.55 3.95 -5.18
N LEU A 265 28.28 4.37 -5.18
CA LEU A 265 27.37 4.20 -4.03
C LEU A 265 27.11 2.72 -3.69
N TRP A 266 27.00 1.84 -4.68
CA TRP A 266 26.82 0.40 -4.49
C TRP A 266 28.09 -0.27 -3.94
N SER A 267 29.27 0.18 -4.36
CA SER A 267 30.54 -0.27 -3.78
C SER A 267 30.68 0.17 -2.32
N LEU A 268 30.23 1.39 -1.99
CA LEU A 268 30.14 1.88 -0.62
C LEU A 268 29.12 1.09 0.20
N ALA A 269 27.95 0.79 -0.36
CA ALA A 269 26.92 -0.04 0.27
C ALA A 269 27.41 -1.48 0.50
N LYS A 270 28.17 -2.07 -0.43
CA LYS A 270 28.78 -3.40 -0.28
C LYS A 270 29.87 -3.45 0.79
N THR A 271 30.60 -2.37 1.00
CA THR A 271 31.64 -2.29 2.05
C THR A 271 31.04 -2.01 3.44
N LEU A 272 29.83 -1.45 3.51
CA LEU A 272 29.10 -1.16 4.74
C LEU A 272 28.90 -2.39 5.66
N PRO A 273 28.39 -3.56 5.19
CA PRO A 273 28.24 -4.74 6.04
C PRO A 273 29.57 -5.27 6.57
N SER A 274 30.66 -5.16 5.82
CA SER A 274 31.99 -5.60 6.28
C SER A 274 32.54 -4.72 7.42
N LYS A 275 32.26 -3.40 7.38
CA LYS A 275 32.63 -2.44 8.43
C LYS A 275 31.71 -2.50 9.65
N LEU A 276 30.44 -2.85 9.46
CA LEU A 276 29.45 -2.98 10.53
C LEU A 276 29.49 -4.34 11.24
N ARG A 277 30.03 -5.39 10.59
CA ARG A 277 30.19 -6.72 11.20
C ARG A 277 30.94 -6.71 12.55
N PRO A 278 32.09 -6.04 12.72
CA PRO A 278 32.77 -5.99 14.02
C PRO A 278 31.94 -5.24 15.08
N LEU A 279 31.24 -4.17 14.69
CA LEU A 279 30.36 -3.42 15.60
C LEU A 279 29.13 -4.24 16.01
N ALA A 280 28.51 -4.98 15.08
CA ALA A 280 27.37 -5.85 15.36
C ALA A 280 27.75 -7.05 16.23
N VAL A 281 28.96 -7.61 16.04
CA VAL A 281 29.49 -8.67 16.91
C VAL A 281 29.79 -8.13 18.31
N THR A 282 30.38 -6.94 18.40
CA THR A 282 30.66 -6.31 19.71
C THR A 282 29.35 -5.96 20.43
N ALA A 283 28.36 -5.42 19.71
CA ALA A 283 27.04 -5.10 20.26
C ALA A 283 26.25 -6.35 20.68
N THR A 284 26.30 -7.44 19.92
CA THR A 284 25.66 -8.70 20.31
C THR A 284 26.35 -9.36 21.49
N GLU A 285 27.69 -9.29 21.60
CA GLU A 285 28.39 -9.72 22.81
C GLU A 285 28.05 -8.85 24.03
N GLN A 286 27.97 -7.53 23.86
CA GLN A 286 27.65 -6.60 24.94
C GLN A 286 26.20 -6.80 25.41
N TRP A 287 25.26 -6.98 24.47
CA TRP A 287 23.87 -7.33 24.73
C TRP A 287 23.73 -8.67 25.45
N SER A 288 24.45 -9.70 25.01
CA SER A 288 24.46 -11.02 25.66
C SER A 288 25.02 -10.98 27.09
N LYS A 289 26.09 -10.20 27.32
CA LYS A 289 26.75 -10.10 28.63
C LYS A 289 25.99 -9.25 29.65
N HIS A 290 25.38 -8.13 29.22
CA HIS A 290 24.83 -7.13 30.15
C HIS A 290 23.30 -7.04 30.13
N VAL A 291 22.66 -7.25 28.97
CA VAL A 291 21.22 -6.99 28.80
C VAL A 291 20.41 -8.28 28.85
N TRP A 292 20.88 -9.36 28.21
CA TRP A 292 20.20 -10.66 28.21
C TRP A 292 19.94 -11.24 29.61
N PRO A 293 20.86 -11.11 30.60
CA PRO A 293 20.59 -11.58 31.96
C PRO A 293 19.48 -10.79 32.66
N LEU A 294 19.37 -9.47 32.41
CA LEU A 294 18.32 -8.61 32.96
C LEU A 294 16.95 -8.92 32.33
N VAL A 295 16.92 -9.10 31.01
CA VAL A 295 15.70 -9.47 30.28
C VAL A 295 15.21 -10.86 30.71
N ARG A 296 16.11 -11.84 30.87
CA ARG A 296 15.75 -13.18 31.36
C ARG A 296 15.22 -13.16 32.80
N GLY A 297 15.65 -12.20 33.61
CA GLY A 297 15.13 -11.99 34.98
C GLY A 297 13.69 -11.46 35.00
N LEU A 298 13.29 -10.67 34.00
CA LEU A 298 11.93 -10.14 33.86
C LEU A 298 10.92 -11.21 33.43
N PHE A 299 11.34 -12.24 32.69
CA PHE A 299 10.48 -13.37 32.28
C PHE A 299 10.37 -14.50 33.32
N LYS A 300 11.00 -14.36 34.49
CA LYS A 300 10.93 -15.33 35.61
C LYS A 300 10.12 -14.81 36.82
N LYS A 301 9.40 -13.70 36.68
CA LYS A 301 8.31 -13.28 37.56
C LYS A 301 6.98 -13.45 36.85
#